data_AF-A0A6L2NUY7-F1
#
_entry.id   AF-A0A6L2NUY7-F1
#
_cell.length_a   1.000
_cell.length_b   1.000
_cell.length_c   1.000
_cell.angle_alpha   90.00
_cell.angle_beta   90.00
_cell.angle_gamma   90.00
#
_symmetry.space_group_name_H-M   'P 1'
#
loop_
_entity.id
_entity.type
_entity.pdbx_description
1 polymer ?
#
loop_
_entity_poly.entity_id
_entity_poly.type
_entity_poly.pdbx_seq_one_letter_code
_entity_poly.pdbx_strand_id
1 'polypeptide(L)'
;MLVIKRFSKRKKVFRETNNTGKIRAKSLLLILDTDLYPRVVTRVCRCIGHGVAATNEDCSSNLDVIADNITVNMRCFVKCRWSPTSEFQFHCGLKQGDPLAPYLFILVMESLHLSISRAEEAGIFLGVGVANDSVIAAAGSIGCSIMKTPFKYLGVMVGGNMTKINAWDDTVNKIKTRLSKWKLGTLSIGGRLTLIKSVLGSTPIYYMSLYKLPKTVLHTMEAIRRDFFNGSQSKDRKISWIKWSKVLTAKKYGGLGVSSYYALNRALLFKWVWRFISQDSSLWFRIISAMHGPSIQTRSPFKFSNWRDIISVVSTLKNQGVDFLSHCKRRVGSCLHTFFWKDKWLGDVPFCELFPRLFALENDKDCTVATKMQGDIQLSFRRQVRGVIEASQLVSILDLLRLQVMSNVDDRWVWDLNGEGVFRVKDARDFLDERFLPKDDAATRWVKYIPIKVNIFAWKLYLDRIPTQSNLVRRGV
;
A
#
# COMPACT_ATOMS: atom_id res chain seq x y z
N MET A 1 9.14 5.61 -20.97
CA MET A 1 9.28 4.64 -19.88
C MET A 1 9.53 3.26 -20.49
N LEU A 2 10.79 2.82 -20.51
CA LEU A 2 11.13 1.44 -20.82
C LEU A 2 10.72 0.58 -19.62
N VAL A 3 9.54 -0.02 -19.70
CA VAL A 3 9.18 -1.09 -18.76
C VAL A 3 9.61 -2.39 -19.40
N ILE A 4 10.69 -2.99 -18.88
CA ILE A 4 11.08 -4.35 -19.26
C ILE A 4 9.92 -5.25 -18.81
N LYS A 5 9.21 -5.81 -19.80
CA LYS A 5 8.10 -6.72 -19.58
C LYS A 5 8.62 -7.88 -18.72
N ARG A 6 7.89 -8.24 -17.66
CA ARG A 6 8.04 -9.56 -17.04
C ARG A 6 7.94 -10.59 -18.17
N PHE A 7 9.02 -11.33 -18.42
CA PHE A 7 9.11 -12.31 -19.52
C PHE A 7 7.78 -13.06 -19.65
N SER A 8 7.19 -12.98 -20.84
CA SER A 8 5.84 -13.48 -21.11
C SER A 8 5.75 -14.95 -20.70
N LYS A 9 4.78 -15.31 -19.85
CA LYS A 9 4.47 -16.71 -19.56
C LYS A 9 3.96 -17.38 -20.84
N ARG A 10 4.85 -17.95 -21.66
CA ARG A 10 4.44 -18.86 -22.73
C ARG A 10 4.11 -20.20 -22.10
N LYS A 11 2.84 -20.62 -22.17
CA LYS A 11 2.49 -22.02 -21.91
C LYS A 11 2.90 -22.82 -23.14
N LYS A 12 3.99 -23.60 -23.06
CA LYS A 12 4.18 -24.71 -24.01
C LYS A 12 3.22 -25.82 -23.59
N VAL A 13 2.19 -26.08 -24.39
CA VAL A 13 1.34 -27.26 -24.24
C VAL A 13 1.99 -28.35 -25.08
N PHE A 14 2.58 -29.36 -24.45
CA PHE A 14 2.99 -30.57 -25.15
C PHE A 14 1.73 -31.29 -25.66
N ARG A 15 1.67 -31.52 -26.99
CA ARG A 15 0.66 -32.36 -27.63
C ARG A 15 1.37 -33.63 -28.08
N GLU A 16 1.04 -34.76 -27.46
CA GLU A 16 1.31 -36.07 -28.06
C GLU A 16 0.03 -36.55 -28.75
N THR A 17 0.14 -36.87 -30.03
CA THR A 17 -0.88 -37.58 -30.81
C THR A 17 -0.68 -39.08 -30.63
N ASN A 18 -1.68 -39.79 -30.08
CA ASN A 18 -1.78 -41.24 -30.20
C ASN A 18 -3.05 -41.61 -31.00
N ASN A 19 -2.97 -42.72 -31.74
CA ASN A 19 -3.90 -43.25 -32.76
C ASN A 19 -5.36 -43.53 -32.33
N THR A 20 -5.88 -42.93 -31.26
CA THR A 20 -7.26 -43.15 -30.78
C THR A 20 -8.04 -41.87 -30.44
N GLY A 21 -7.59 -40.70 -30.91
CA GLY A 21 -8.48 -39.53 -31.06
C GLY A 21 -9.07 -38.89 -29.79
N LYS A 22 -8.58 -39.20 -28.57
CA LYS A 22 -9.04 -38.55 -27.33
C LYS A 22 -7.94 -37.71 -26.66
N ILE A 23 -8.08 -36.39 -26.78
CA ILE A 23 -7.22 -35.37 -26.17
C ILE A 23 -7.64 -35.14 -24.70
N ARG A 24 -6.72 -35.35 -23.75
CA ARG A 24 -6.81 -34.78 -22.39
C ARG A 24 -5.50 -34.07 -22.04
N ALA A 25 -5.46 -32.77 -22.27
CA ALA A 25 -4.32 -31.92 -21.92
C ALA A 25 -4.20 -31.79 -20.39
N LYS A 26 -3.12 -32.31 -19.79
CA LYS A 26 -2.64 -31.86 -18.48
C LYS A 26 -1.52 -30.85 -18.70
N SER A 27 -1.73 -29.61 -18.27
CA SER A 27 -0.76 -28.53 -18.40
C SER A 27 0.37 -28.71 -17.38
N LEU A 28 1.58 -29.04 -17.83
CA LEU A 28 2.82 -28.71 -17.12
C LEU A 28 3.16 -27.26 -17.47
N LEU A 29 3.05 -26.35 -16.50
CA LEU A 29 3.56 -24.98 -16.64
C LEU A 29 5.04 -24.98 -16.23
N LEU A 30 5.92 -24.95 -17.22
CA LEU A 30 7.33 -24.59 -17.04
C LEU A 30 7.49 -23.16 -17.58
N ILE A 31 7.94 -22.25 -16.71
CA ILE A 31 8.26 -20.87 -17.10
C ILE A 31 9.75 -20.71 -16.82
N LEU A 32 10.52 -20.54 -17.89
CA LEU A 32 11.27 -19.32 -18.21
C LEU A 32 11.69 -19.48 -19.69
N ASP A 33 11.49 -18.44 -20.49
CA ASP A 33 12.05 -18.35 -21.84
C ASP A 33 13.54 -18.01 -21.64
N THR A 34 14.33 -19.00 -21.21
CA THR A 34 15.76 -18.84 -20.88
C THR A 34 16.58 -18.42 -22.09
N ASP A 35 16.07 -18.56 -23.32
CA ASP A 35 16.73 -18.04 -24.52
C ASP A 35 16.72 -16.50 -24.61
N LEU A 36 15.78 -15.84 -23.93
CA LEU A 36 15.63 -14.38 -24.02
C LEU A 36 16.50 -13.64 -22.99
N TYR A 37 16.89 -14.33 -21.90
CA TYR A 37 17.63 -13.72 -20.79
C TYR A 37 19.11 -13.45 -21.11
N PRO A 38 19.92 -14.43 -21.57
CA PRO A 38 21.29 -14.19 -22.04
C PRO A 38 21.30 -13.16 -23.16
N ARG A 39 20.36 -13.24 -24.12
CA ARG A 39 20.27 -12.29 -25.24
C ARG A 39 20.05 -10.85 -24.81
N VAL A 40 19.29 -10.59 -23.75
CA VAL A 40 19.08 -9.23 -23.23
C VAL A 40 20.32 -8.76 -22.47
N VAL A 41 20.90 -9.61 -21.61
CA VAL A 41 22.12 -9.30 -20.85
C VAL A 41 23.30 -9.03 -21.80
N THR A 42 23.55 -9.92 -22.75
CA THR A 42 24.61 -9.76 -23.76
C THR A 42 24.41 -8.50 -24.62
N ARG A 43 23.17 -8.15 -24.98
CA ARG A 43 22.89 -6.91 -25.74
C ARG A 43 23.09 -5.65 -24.92
N VAL A 44 22.64 -5.63 -23.67
CA VAL A 44 22.87 -4.50 -22.75
C VAL A 44 24.37 -4.32 -22.52
N CYS A 45 25.11 -5.39 -22.25
CA CYS A 45 26.56 -5.35 -22.10
C CYS A 45 27.27 -4.87 -23.39
N ARG A 46 26.79 -5.26 -24.58
CA ARG A 46 27.34 -4.81 -25.87
C ARG A 46 27.07 -3.31 -26.12
N CYS A 47 25.93 -2.78 -25.69
CA CYS A 47 25.64 -1.35 -25.79
C CYS A 47 26.50 -0.49 -24.87
N ILE A 48 26.84 -1.00 -23.69
CA ILE A 48 27.77 -0.34 -22.75
C ILE A 48 29.22 -0.39 -23.29
N GLY A 49 29.58 -1.48 -23.99
CA GLY A 49 30.93 -1.74 -24.52
C GLY A 49 31.40 -0.83 -25.66
N HIS A 50 30.60 0.14 -26.13
CA HIS A 50 31.11 1.18 -27.04
C HIS A 50 31.87 2.31 -26.32
N GLY A 51 32.00 2.27 -24.98
CA GLY A 51 32.73 3.29 -24.20
C GLY A 51 33.68 2.80 -23.10
N VAL A 52 33.67 1.52 -22.71
CA VAL A 52 34.59 0.99 -21.68
C VAL A 52 35.05 -0.41 -22.07
N ALA A 53 36.34 -0.54 -22.39
CA ALA A 53 37.01 -1.80 -22.62
C ALA A 53 37.33 -2.49 -21.29
N ALA A 54 37.31 -3.83 -21.30
CA ALA A 54 37.65 -4.78 -20.24
C ALA A 54 36.55 -5.07 -19.18
N THR A 55 36.40 -6.36 -18.84
CA THR A 55 35.51 -7.04 -17.85
C THR A 55 34.22 -7.73 -18.34
N ASN A 56 33.89 -7.71 -19.64
CA ASN A 56 32.61 -8.28 -20.13
C ASN A 56 32.60 -9.80 -20.41
N GLU A 57 33.75 -10.49 -20.47
CA GLU A 57 33.78 -11.95 -20.74
C GLU A 57 33.44 -12.80 -19.50
N ASP A 58 33.67 -12.30 -18.28
CA ASP A 58 33.48 -13.07 -17.04
C ASP A 58 32.03 -13.13 -16.54
N CYS A 59 31.19 -12.14 -16.86
CA CYS A 59 29.80 -12.14 -16.39
C CYS A 59 28.88 -13.04 -17.22
N SER A 60 29.08 -13.11 -18.55
CA SER A 60 28.27 -13.97 -19.43
C SER A 60 28.61 -15.45 -19.23
N SER A 61 29.90 -15.77 -19.14
CA SER A 61 30.40 -17.14 -18.96
C SER A 61 29.95 -17.76 -17.64
N ASN A 62 30.01 -17.03 -16.52
CA ASN A 62 29.55 -17.53 -15.22
C ASN A 62 28.03 -17.78 -15.16
N LEU A 63 27.22 -17.01 -15.88
CA LEU A 63 25.76 -17.23 -15.94
C LEU A 63 25.37 -18.42 -16.81
N ASP A 64 26.03 -18.60 -17.95
CA ASP A 64 25.80 -19.76 -18.81
C ASP A 64 26.20 -21.03 -18.04
N VAL A 65 27.31 -21.01 -17.30
CA VAL A 65 27.74 -22.11 -16.41
C VAL A 65 26.75 -22.38 -15.27
N ILE A 66 26.21 -21.35 -14.60
CA ILE A 66 25.25 -21.54 -13.51
C ILE A 66 23.89 -22.00 -14.05
N ALA A 67 23.40 -21.40 -15.14
CA ALA A 67 22.14 -21.77 -15.76
C ALA A 67 22.19 -23.22 -16.30
N ASP A 68 23.27 -23.58 -17.01
CA ASP A 68 23.44 -24.93 -17.54
C ASP A 68 23.55 -25.97 -16.41
N ASN A 69 24.35 -25.71 -15.36
CA ASN A 69 24.53 -26.68 -14.27
C ASN A 69 23.26 -26.90 -13.41
N ILE A 70 22.39 -25.89 -13.26
CA ILE A 70 21.16 -26.02 -12.48
C ILE A 70 20.12 -26.90 -13.20
N THR A 71 20.07 -26.88 -14.54
CA THR A 71 19.08 -27.63 -15.33
C THR A 71 19.49 -29.06 -15.65
N VAL A 72 20.78 -29.33 -15.84
CA VAL A 72 21.26 -30.57 -16.47
C VAL A 72 21.02 -31.83 -15.61
N ASN A 73 20.80 -31.74 -14.30
CA ASN A 73 20.67 -32.92 -13.43
C ASN A 73 19.24 -33.25 -12.93
N MET A 74 18.19 -32.55 -13.38
CA MET A 74 16.82 -32.89 -12.98
C MET A 74 16.15 -33.86 -13.97
N ARG A 75 15.70 -35.02 -13.45
CA ARG A 75 14.84 -35.99 -14.16
C ARG A 75 13.40 -35.90 -13.66
N CYS A 76 12.43 -36.03 -14.56
CA CYS A 76 11.01 -36.09 -14.18
C CYS A 76 10.25 -37.10 -15.05
N PHE A 77 9.14 -37.59 -14.50
CA PHE A 77 8.15 -38.41 -15.19
C PHE A 77 6.76 -37.78 -15.07
N VAL A 78 5.86 -38.06 -16.02
CA VAL A 78 4.46 -37.64 -15.97
C VAL A 78 3.61 -38.79 -15.47
N LYS A 79 2.65 -38.54 -14.56
CA LYS A 79 1.72 -39.58 -14.11
C LYS A 79 0.50 -39.64 -15.03
N CYS A 80 0.47 -40.63 -15.93
CA CYS A 80 -0.63 -40.91 -16.85
C CYS A 80 -1.44 -42.10 -16.32
N ARG A 81 -2.74 -41.88 -16.02
CA ARG A 81 -3.63 -42.92 -15.44
C ARG A 81 -3.00 -43.72 -14.29
N TRP A 82 -2.37 -43.02 -13.35
CA TRP A 82 -1.74 -43.58 -12.14
C TRP A 82 -0.42 -44.34 -12.32
N SER A 83 0.02 -44.60 -13.55
CA SER A 83 1.36 -45.11 -13.84
C SER A 83 2.33 -43.96 -14.21
N PRO A 84 3.59 -44.02 -13.76
CA PRO A 84 4.63 -43.10 -14.20
C PRO A 84 4.99 -43.38 -15.67
N THR A 85 5.15 -42.34 -16.49
CA THR A 85 5.76 -42.46 -17.82
C THR A 85 7.27 -42.64 -17.71
N SER A 86 7.94 -42.89 -18.84
CA SER A 86 9.40 -42.81 -18.90
C SER A 86 9.90 -41.44 -18.42
N GLU A 87 11.07 -41.47 -17.77
CA GLU A 87 11.76 -40.26 -17.36
C GLU A 87 12.27 -39.50 -18.58
N PHE A 88 12.20 -38.17 -18.51
CA PHE A 88 12.84 -37.28 -19.47
C PHE A 88 13.66 -36.22 -18.74
N GLN A 89 14.70 -35.73 -19.42
CA GLN A 89 15.64 -34.74 -18.89
C GLN A 89 15.21 -33.32 -19.33
N PHE A 90 15.37 -32.35 -18.44
CA PHE A 90 15.17 -30.94 -18.78
C PHE A 90 16.47 -30.33 -19.32
N HIS A 91 16.38 -29.64 -20.45
CA HIS A 91 17.51 -28.88 -21.00
C HIS A 91 17.50 -27.41 -20.55
N CYS A 92 16.33 -26.85 -20.24
CA CYS A 92 16.15 -25.44 -19.88
C CYS A 92 14.99 -25.24 -18.88
N GLY A 93 15.13 -24.26 -17.97
CA GLY A 93 14.08 -23.77 -17.09
C GLY A 93 14.05 -24.35 -15.66
N LEU A 94 13.51 -23.58 -14.73
CA LEU A 94 13.34 -23.98 -13.33
C LEU A 94 11.96 -24.58 -13.08
N LYS A 95 11.87 -25.59 -12.21
CA LYS A 95 10.62 -26.24 -11.84
C LYS A 95 9.70 -25.29 -11.05
N GLN A 96 8.51 -25.01 -11.57
CA GLN A 96 7.53 -24.17 -10.87
C GLN A 96 6.94 -24.93 -9.66
N GLY A 97 7.04 -24.33 -8.47
CA GLY A 97 6.60 -24.94 -7.21
C GLY A 97 7.73 -25.62 -6.43
N ASP A 98 8.94 -25.66 -6.98
CA ASP A 98 10.15 -25.99 -6.24
C ASP A 98 10.50 -24.85 -5.26
N PRO A 99 10.79 -25.14 -3.98
CA PRO A 99 11.15 -24.11 -3.00
C PRO A 99 12.47 -23.38 -3.33
N LEU A 100 13.40 -23.97 -4.08
CA LEU A 100 14.68 -23.36 -4.45
C LEU A 100 14.62 -22.53 -5.73
N ALA A 101 13.69 -22.83 -6.64
CA ALA A 101 13.57 -22.12 -7.92
C ALA A 101 13.45 -20.58 -7.80
N PRO A 102 12.74 -20.00 -6.81
CA PRO A 102 12.71 -18.55 -6.63
C PRO A 102 14.09 -17.94 -6.30
N TYR A 103 14.91 -18.62 -5.52
CA TYR A 103 16.24 -18.12 -5.13
C TYR A 103 17.23 -18.17 -6.28
N LEU A 104 17.24 -19.28 -7.02
CA LEU A 104 18.06 -19.44 -8.23
C LEU A 104 17.67 -18.41 -9.30
N PHE A 105 16.37 -18.12 -9.43
CA PHE A 105 15.92 -17.04 -10.29
C PHE A 105 16.44 -15.65 -9.84
N ILE A 106 16.46 -15.37 -8.54
CA ILE A 106 16.99 -14.10 -8.00
C ILE A 106 18.49 -13.97 -8.29
N LEU A 107 19.26 -15.04 -8.05
CA LEU A 107 20.71 -15.06 -8.34
C LEU A 107 20.99 -14.77 -9.81
N VAL A 108 20.24 -15.41 -10.72
CA VAL A 108 20.38 -15.14 -12.15
C VAL A 108 20.04 -13.67 -12.43
N MET A 109 18.92 -13.16 -11.91
CA MET A 109 18.45 -11.77 -12.10
C MET A 109 19.40 -10.69 -11.56
N GLU A 110 20.34 -11.03 -10.68
CA GLU A 110 21.36 -10.11 -10.19
C GLU A 110 22.27 -9.62 -11.31
N SER A 111 22.60 -10.47 -12.28
CA SER A 111 23.34 -10.04 -13.47
C SER A 111 22.58 -8.99 -14.29
N LEU A 112 21.28 -9.21 -14.53
CA LEU A 112 20.47 -8.23 -15.24
C LEU A 112 20.39 -6.92 -14.45
N HIS A 113 20.35 -6.98 -13.11
CA HIS A 113 20.41 -5.80 -12.26
C HIS A 113 21.73 -5.03 -12.47
N LEU A 114 22.89 -5.71 -12.45
CA LEU A 114 24.19 -5.10 -12.71
C LEU A 114 24.28 -4.48 -14.12
N SER A 115 23.79 -5.18 -15.14
CA SER A 115 23.74 -4.64 -16.50
C SER A 115 22.85 -3.39 -16.59
N ILE A 116 21.73 -3.35 -15.87
CA ILE A 116 20.85 -2.17 -15.79
C ILE A 116 21.57 -1.04 -15.05
N SER A 117 22.25 -1.29 -13.94
CA SER A 117 23.00 -0.26 -13.19
C SER A 117 24.09 0.38 -14.06
N ARG A 118 24.86 -0.42 -14.79
CA ARG A 118 25.88 0.09 -15.72
C ARG A 118 25.25 0.91 -16.86
N ALA A 119 24.09 0.51 -17.37
CA ALA A 119 23.37 1.27 -18.39
C ALA A 119 22.78 2.58 -17.84
N GLU A 120 22.45 2.65 -16.54
CA GLU A 120 22.08 3.88 -15.84
C GLU A 120 23.27 4.82 -15.70
N GLU A 121 24.43 4.32 -15.26
CA GLU A 121 25.69 5.08 -15.16
C GLU A 121 26.14 5.63 -16.52
N ALA A 122 25.94 4.86 -17.59
CA ALA A 122 26.21 5.27 -18.97
C ALA A 122 25.14 6.23 -19.54
N GLY A 123 24.11 6.62 -18.77
CA GLY A 123 23.08 7.57 -19.19
C GLY A 123 22.15 7.04 -20.29
N ILE A 124 22.09 5.72 -20.51
CA ILE A 124 21.28 5.09 -21.57
C ILE A 124 19.78 5.15 -21.22
N PHE A 125 19.46 5.14 -19.92
CA PHE A 125 18.07 5.22 -19.47
C PHE A 125 17.52 6.64 -19.54
N LEU A 126 16.41 6.76 -20.26
CA LEU A 126 15.66 7.99 -20.41
C LEU A 126 14.59 8.12 -19.33
N GLY A 127 14.43 9.34 -18.81
CA GLY A 127 13.37 9.70 -17.86
C GLY A 127 11.95 9.59 -18.44
N VAL A 128 10.97 10.07 -17.69
CA VAL A 128 9.57 10.14 -18.13
C VAL A 128 9.32 11.47 -18.86
N GLY A 129 8.61 11.44 -19.99
CA GLY A 129 8.27 12.65 -20.76
C GLY A 129 9.23 12.97 -21.92
N VAL A 130 10.08 12.03 -22.31
CA VAL A 130 11.03 12.18 -23.42
C VAL A 130 10.34 11.96 -24.78
N ALA A 131 10.82 12.65 -25.82
CA ALA A 131 10.33 12.52 -27.19
C ALA A 131 10.39 11.06 -27.70
N ASN A 132 9.42 10.67 -28.54
CA ASN A 132 9.30 9.29 -29.01
C ASN A 132 10.53 8.82 -29.78
N ASP A 133 11.20 9.70 -30.54
CA ASP A 133 12.37 9.34 -31.34
C ASP A 133 13.54 8.88 -30.47
N SER A 134 13.79 9.58 -29.36
CA SER A 134 14.80 9.17 -28.37
C SER A 134 14.42 7.85 -27.70
N VAL A 135 13.12 7.61 -27.45
CA VAL A 135 12.64 6.34 -26.88
C VAL A 135 12.85 5.19 -27.87
N ILE A 136 12.66 5.41 -29.17
CA ILE A 136 12.92 4.43 -30.24
C ILE A 136 14.41 4.13 -30.34
N ALA A 137 15.26 5.15 -30.35
CA ALA A 137 16.70 4.97 -30.37
C ALA A 137 17.19 4.14 -29.17
N ALA A 138 16.80 4.52 -27.94
CA ALA A 138 17.17 3.80 -26.72
C ALA A 138 16.63 2.36 -26.70
N ALA A 139 15.38 2.15 -27.14
CA ALA A 139 14.80 0.81 -27.23
C ALA A 139 15.52 -0.06 -28.26
N GLY A 140 15.95 0.53 -29.40
CA GLY A 140 16.76 -0.11 -30.42
C GLY A 140 18.13 -0.54 -29.89
N SER A 141 18.83 0.36 -29.18
CA SER A 141 20.09 0.04 -28.52
C SER A 141 19.93 -1.12 -27.53
N ILE A 142 19.00 -1.01 -26.58
CA ILE A 142 18.79 -2.05 -25.55
C ILE A 142 18.23 -3.36 -26.16
N GLY A 143 17.67 -3.32 -27.37
CA GLY A 143 17.01 -4.46 -28.01
C GLY A 143 15.66 -4.81 -27.37
N CYS A 144 14.99 -3.82 -26.77
CA CYS A 144 13.70 -3.96 -26.10
C CYS A 144 12.55 -3.43 -26.96
N SER A 145 11.33 -3.92 -26.70
CA SER A 145 10.12 -3.38 -27.32
C SER A 145 9.55 -2.22 -26.51
N ILE A 146 9.01 -1.21 -27.20
CA ILE A 146 8.34 -0.07 -26.57
C ILE A 146 6.91 -0.49 -26.20
N MET A 147 6.53 -0.24 -24.94
CA MET A 147 5.15 -0.35 -24.51
C MET A 147 4.44 1.00 -24.57
N LYS A 148 3.26 1.02 -25.20
CA LYS A 148 2.37 2.19 -25.21
C LYS A 148 1.44 2.13 -24.00
N THR A 149 1.20 3.28 -23.37
CA THR A 149 0.18 3.42 -22.33
C THR A 149 -1.22 3.50 -22.96
N PRO A 150 -2.26 2.90 -22.34
CA PRO A 150 -2.22 2.24 -21.03
C PRO A 150 -1.86 0.75 -21.11
N PHE A 151 -1.09 0.24 -20.13
CA PHE A 151 -0.72 -1.19 -20.04
C PHE A 151 -0.85 -1.72 -18.61
N LYS A 152 -0.97 -3.03 -18.45
CA LYS A 152 -1.14 -3.67 -17.13
C LYS A 152 0.23 -4.09 -16.56
N TYR A 153 0.60 -3.52 -15.40
CA TYR A 153 1.82 -3.85 -14.67
C TYR A 153 1.49 -4.26 -13.24
N LEU A 154 2.00 -5.42 -12.81
CA LEU A 154 1.69 -6.03 -11.50
C LEU A 154 0.19 -6.05 -11.17
N GLY A 155 -0.64 -6.17 -12.20
CA GLY A 155 -2.08 -6.20 -12.06
C GLY A 155 -2.79 -4.85 -12.05
N VAL A 156 -2.09 -3.71 -12.08
CA VAL A 156 -2.64 -2.33 -12.15
C VAL A 156 -2.42 -1.73 -13.55
N MET A 157 -3.34 -0.88 -14.01
CA MET A 157 -3.22 -0.18 -15.28
C MET A 157 -2.34 1.07 -15.15
N VAL A 158 -1.15 1.03 -15.74
CA VAL A 158 -0.23 2.17 -15.85
C VAL A 158 -0.67 3.05 -17.01
N GLY A 159 -0.71 4.37 -16.79
CA GLY A 159 -1.23 5.35 -17.74
C GLY A 159 -2.75 5.38 -17.86
N GLY A 160 -3.47 4.55 -17.08
CA GLY A 160 -4.92 4.61 -16.98
C GLY A 160 -5.38 5.70 -16.01
N ASN A 161 -6.54 6.31 -16.27
CA ASN A 161 -7.14 7.25 -15.34
C ASN A 161 -8.06 6.52 -14.35
N MET A 162 -7.55 6.28 -13.15
CA MET A 162 -8.26 5.59 -12.07
C MET A 162 -9.37 6.42 -11.41
N THR A 163 -9.57 7.67 -11.79
CA THR A 163 -10.76 8.44 -11.37
C THR A 163 -12.02 8.00 -12.13
N LYS A 164 -11.86 7.39 -13.32
CA LYS A 164 -12.98 6.89 -14.13
C LYS A 164 -13.53 5.59 -13.56
N ILE A 165 -14.84 5.39 -13.69
CA ILE A 165 -15.55 4.20 -13.18
C ILE A 165 -15.05 2.92 -13.86
N ASN A 166 -14.93 2.94 -15.19
CA ASN A 166 -14.53 1.79 -16.00
C ASN A 166 -13.13 1.24 -15.65
N ALA A 167 -12.23 2.09 -15.13
CA ALA A 167 -10.91 1.69 -14.68
C ALA A 167 -10.95 0.69 -13.50
N TRP A 168 -12.09 0.59 -12.80
CA TRP A 168 -12.29 -0.31 -11.67
C TRP A 168 -13.04 -1.60 -12.02
N ASP A 169 -13.48 -1.76 -13.26
CA ASP A 169 -14.30 -2.91 -13.68
C ASP A 169 -13.59 -4.24 -13.40
N ASP A 170 -12.29 -4.33 -13.68
CA ASP A 170 -11.45 -5.49 -13.35
C ASP A 170 -11.50 -5.84 -11.86
N THR A 171 -11.42 -4.84 -10.99
CA THR A 171 -11.42 -5.02 -9.53
C THR A 171 -12.80 -5.41 -9.03
N VAL A 172 -13.85 -4.77 -9.54
CA VAL A 172 -15.25 -5.10 -9.23
C VAL A 172 -15.59 -6.51 -9.71
N ASN A 173 -15.15 -6.89 -10.90
CA ASN A 173 -15.37 -8.22 -11.46
C ASN A 173 -14.59 -9.29 -10.69
N LYS A 174 -13.39 -9.00 -10.19
CA LYS A 174 -12.68 -9.89 -9.25
C LYS A 174 -13.48 -10.12 -7.97
N ILE A 175 -14.09 -9.08 -7.40
CA ILE A 175 -14.97 -9.22 -6.23
C ILE A 175 -16.19 -10.09 -6.57
N LYS A 176 -16.86 -9.82 -7.70
CA LYS A 176 -18.03 -10.60 -8.16
C LYS A 176 -17.68 -12.08 -8.41
N THR A 177 -16.58 -12.35 -9.11
CA THR A 177 -16.16 -13.73 -9.45
C THR A 177 -15.74 -14.55 -8.22
N ARG A 178 -15.20 -13.92 -7.16
CA ARG A 178 -14.94 -14.60 -5.89
C ARG A 178 -16.23 -15.05 -5.19
N LEU A 179 -17.36 -14.40 -5.48
CA LEU A 179 -18.70 -14.70 -4.99
C LEU A 179 -19.47 -15.56 -6.01
N SER A 180 -19.03 -16.80 -6.20
CA SER A 180 -19.75 -17.75 -7.05
C SER A 180 -21.14 -18.09 -6.47
N LYS A 181 -22.12 -18.32 -7.36
CA LYS A 181 -23.51 -18.59 -6.98
C LYS A 181 -23.66 -19.75 -5.99
N TRP A 182 -22.87 -20.82 -6.12
CA TRP A 182 -22.93 -21.97 -5.22
C TRP A 182 -22.54 -21.64 -3.77
N LYS A 183 -21.66 -20.64 -3.56
CA LYS A 183 -21.26 -20.20 -2.21
C LYS A 183 -22.40 -19.51 -1.48
N LEU A 184 -23.34 -18.87 -2.19
CA LEU A 184 -24.50 -18.24 -1.56
C LEU A 184 -25.51 -19.28 -1.03
N GLY A 185 -25.66 -20.41 -1.72
CA GLY A 185 -26.62 -21.46 -1.35
C GLY A 185 -26.18 -22.31 -0.16
N THR A 186 -24.88 -22.47 0.08
CA THR A 186 -24.33 -23.39 1.09
C THR A 186 -23.85 -22.69 2.36
N LEU A 187 -23.69 -21.37 2.35
CA LEU A 187 -23.09 -20.64 3.47
C LEU A 187 -24.11 -20.06 4.45
N SER A 188 -23.92 -20.39 5.73
CA SER A 188 -24.59 -19.69 6.83
C SER A 188 -24.28 -18.18 6.80
N ILE A 189 -25.12 -17.38 7.46
CA ILE A 189 -24.87 -15.93 7.59
C ILE A 189 -23.52 -15.63 8.27
N GLY A 190 -23.06 -16.51 9.16
CA GLY A 190 -21.73 -16.43 9.76
C GLY A 190 -20.62 -16.71 8.76
N GLY A 191 -20.76 -17.75 7.92
CA GLY A 191 -19.79 -18.04 6.86
C GLY A 191 -19.68 -16.90 5.84
N ARG A 192 -20.81 -16.28 5.49
CA ARG A 192 -20.85 -15.10 4.62
C ARG A 192 -20.16 -13.89 5.25
N LEU A 193 -20.42 -13.62 6.54
CA LEU A 193 -19.70 -12.57 7.28
C LEU A 193 -18.18 -12.79 7.27
N THR A 194 -17.74 -14.03 7.51
CA THR A 194 -16.31 -14.39 7.50
C THR A 194 -15.68 -14.12 6.14
N LEU A 195 -16.30 -14.57 5.04
CA LEU A 195 -15.78 -14.32 3.68
C LEU A 195 -15.79 -12.83 3.30
N ILE A 196 -16.76 -12.06 3.77
CA ILE A 196 -16.77 -10.61 3.58
C ILE A 196 -15.53 -9.97 4.21
N LYS A 197 -15.16 -10.41 5.41
CA LYS A 197 -13.99 -9.87 6.13
C LYS A 197 -12.67 -10.35 5.54
N SER A 198 -12.53 -11.66 5.25
CA SER A 198 -11.24 -12.24 4.83
C SER A 198 -10.97 -12.12 3.34
N VAL A 199 -11.98 -12.32 2.48
CA VAL A 199 -11.81 -12.36 1.02
C VAL A 199 -12.19 -11.04 0.37
N LEU A 200 -13.40 -10.54 0.63
CA LEU A 200 -13.85 -9.31 -0.02
C LEU A 200 -13.08 -8.10 0.51
N GLY A 201 -12.85 -8.02 1.82
CA GLY A 201 -12.07 -6.96 2.43
C GLY A 201 -10.65 -6.83 1.87
N SER A 202 -10.01 -7.95 1.51
CA SER A 202 -8.62 -7.98 1.04
C SER A 202 -8.47 -7.81 -0.47
N THR A 203 -9.44 -8.26 -1.27
CA THR A 203 -9.38 -8.26 -2.74
C THR A 203 -9.06 -6.89 -3.36
N PRO A 204 -9.68 -5.77 -2.94
CA PRO A 204 -9.41 -4.45 -3.53
C PRO A 204 -8.28 -3.66 -2.85
N ILE A 205 -7.65 -4.17 -1.78
CA ILE A 205 -6.67 -3.41 -0.98
C ILE A 205 -5.55 -2.85 -1.84
N TYR A 206 -5.05 -3.62 -2.80
CA TYR A 206 -3.94 -3.18 -3.66
C TYR A 206 -4.29 -1.88 -4.40
N TYR A 207 -5.45 -1.82 -5.05
CA TYR A 207 -5.91 -0.63 -5.77
C TYR A 207 -6.34 0.50 -4.82
N MET A 208 -7.07 0.18 -3.75
CA MET A 208 -7.48 1.17 -2.75
C MET A 208 -6.29 1.79 -2.01
N SER A 209 -5.14 1.12 -2.00
CA SER A 209 -3.93 1.68 -1.43
C SER A 209 -3.27 2.72 -2.31
N LEU A 210 -3.50 2.70 -3.63
CA LEU A 210 -2.83 3.60 -4.58
C LEU A 210 -3.74 4.76 -5.02
N TYR A 211 -5.05 4.54 -5.07
CA TYR A 211 -5.99 5.47 -5.70
C TYR A 211 -7.16 5.83 -4.80
N LYS A 212 -7.60 7.09 -4.91
CA LYS A 212 -8.89 7.54 -4.38
C LYS A 212 -10.02 6.81 -5.08
N LEU A 213 -10.80 6.03 -4.32
CA LEU A 213 -11.93 5.29 -4.86
C LEU A 213 -13.07 6.26 -5.27
N PRO A 214 -13.58 6.20 -6.52
CA PRO A 214 -14.75 6.96 -6.93
C PRO A 214 -15.99 6.53 -6.12
N LYS A 215 -16.87 7.49 -5.78
CA LYS A 215 -18.06 7.22 -4.95
C LYS A 215 -18.96 6.14 -5.56
N THR A 216 -19.20 6.18 -6.88
CA THR A 216 -20.03 5.18 -7.57
C THR A 216 -19.46 3.77 -7.48
N VAL A 217 -18.14 3.63 -7.63
CA VAL A 217 -17.44 2.34 -7.50
C VAL A 217 -17.53 1.84 -6.06
N LEU A 218 -17.31 2.73 -5.08
CA LEU A 218 -17.45 2.43 -3.66
C LEU A 218 -18.84 1.90 -3.33
N HIS A 219 -19.90 2.61 -3.75
CA HIS A 219 -21.28 2.17 -3.53
C HIS A 219 -21.57 0.83 -4.19
N THR A 220 -21.06 0.60 -5.40
CA THR A 220 -21.21 -0.68 -6.11
C THR A 220 -20.54 -1.82 -5.34
N MET A 221 -19.31 -1.62 -4.85
CA MET A 221 -18.58 -2.64 -4.09
C MET A 221 -19.22 -2.92 -2.72
N GLU A 222 -19.73 -1.90 -2.04
CA GLU A 222 -20.47 -2.07 -0.78
C GLU A 222 -21.83 -2.75 -1.00
N ALA A 223 -22.53 -2.42 -2.08
CA ALA A 223 -23.77 -3.10 -2.46
C ALA A 223 -23.53 -4.60 -2.66
N ILE A 224 -22.46 -4.99 -3.35
CA ILE A 224 -22.09 -6.41 -3.51
C ILE A 224 -21.88 -7.09 -2.15
N ARG A 225 -21.22 -6.44 -1.18
CA ARG A 225 -21.02 -7.02 0.16
C ARG A 225 -22.32 -7.14 0.93
N ARG A 226 -23.16 -6.11 0.89
CA ARG A 226 -24.49 -6.08 1.52
C ARG A 226 -25.38 -7.19 0.97
N ASP A 227 -25.46 -7.29 -0.35
CA ASP A 227 -26.34 -8.25 -1.02
C ASP A 227 -25.85 -9.68 -0.75
N PHE A 228 -24.53 -9.90 -0.75
CA PHE A 228 -23.95 -11.18 -0.33
C PHE A 228 -24.24 -11.51 1.14
N PHE A 229 -24.09 -10.55 2.06
CA PHE A 229 -24.41 -10.74 3.47
C PHE A 229 -25.87 -11.13 3.70
N ASN A 230 -26.81 -10.48 2.99
CA ASN A 230 -28.23 -10.80 3.07
C ASN A 230 -28.59 -12.06 2.27
N GLY A 231 -27.72 -12.50 1.36
CA GLY A 231 -27.93 -13.70 0.55
C GLY A 231 -28.90 -13.45 -0.59
N SER A 232 -28.94 -12.20 -1.06
CA SER A 232 -29.68 -11.77 -2.24
C SER A 232 -28.96 -12.32 -3.47
N GLN A 233 -29.72 -12.89 -4.40
CA GLN A 233 -29.21 -13.24 -5.72
C GLN A 233 -29.57 -12.13 -6.72
N SER A 234 -28.91 -12.11 -7.88
CA SER A 234 -29.08 -11.07 -8.90
C SER A 234 -30.53 -10.91 -9.41
N LYS A 235 -31.41 -11.89 -9.19
CA LYS A 235 -32.84 -11.84 -9.53
C LYS A 235 -33.78 -11.81 -8.31
N ASP A 236 -33.29 -12.13 -7.12
CA ASP A 236 -34.10 -12.19 -5.90
C ASP A 236 -33.80 -10.98 -5.01
N ARG A 237 -34.79 -10.09 -4.83
CA ARG A 237 -34.69 -9.03 -3.82
C ARG A 237 -35.03 -9.60 -2.45
N LYS A 238 -34.01 -9.98 -1.67
CA LYS A 238 -34.22 -10.31 -0.25
C LYS A 238 -34.32 -9.05 0.58
N ILE A 239 -35.29 -9.03 1.50
CA ILE A 239 -35.49 -7.92 2.43
C ILE A 239 -34.22 -7.73 3.27
N SER A 240 -33.65 -6.53 3.21
CA SER A 240 -32.57 -6.14 4.11
C SER A 240 -33.15 -5.72 5.46
N TRP A 241 -33.06 -6.60 6.44
CA TRP A 241 -33.60 -6.37 7.78
C TRP A 241 -32.84 -5.26 8.53
N ILE A 242 -31.51 -5.22 8.38
CA ILE A 242 -30.64 -4.25 9.06
C ILE A 242 -29.98 -3.36 8.00
N LYS A 243 -29.86 -2.07 8.30
CA LYS A 243 -29.12 -1.10 7.46
C LYS A 243 -27.66 -1.52 7.34
N TRP A 244 -27.07 -1.42 6.14
CA TRP A 244 -25.69 -1.85 5.92
C TRP A 244 -24.67 -1.09 6.78
N SER A 245 -24.87 0.21 7.01
CA SER A 245 -24.03 1.01 7.91
C SER A 245 -23.93 0.42 9.31
N LYS A 246 -25.03 -0.15 9.84
CA LYS A 246 -25.07 -0.81 11.15
C LYS A 246 -24.28 -2.12 11.18
N VAL A 247 -24.25 -2.85 10.06
CA VAL A 247 -23.39 -4.04 9.92
C VAL A 247 -21.90 -3.66 9.93
N LEU A 248 -21.56 -2.52 9.30
CA LEU A 248 -20.20 -2.00 9.26
C LEU A 248 -19.70 -1.54 10.64
N THR A 249 -20.58 -0.87 11.41
CA THR A 249 -20.28 -0.33 12.75
C THR A 249 -19.52 -1.33 13.63
N ALA A 250 -18.56 -0.83 14.41
CA ALA A 250 -17.79 -1.64 15.36
C ALA A 250 -18.70 -2.36 16.36
N LYS A 251 -18.26 -3.51 16.86
CA LYS A 251 -19.01 -4.25 17.89
C LYS A 251 -19.24 -3.43 19.16
N LYS A 252 -18.29 -2.56 19.53
CA LYS A 252 -18.44 -1.65 20.68
C LYS A 252 -19.59 -0.65 20.55
N TYR A 253 -20.06 -0.37 19.34
CA TYR A 253 -21.18 0.51 19.06
C TYR A 253 -22.38 -0.24 18.45
N GLY A 254 -22.54 -1.51 18.81
CA GLY A 254 -23.71 -2.31 18.44
C GLY A 254 -23.73 -2.86 17.01
N GLY A 255 -22.62 -2.82 16.25
CA GLY A 255 -22.55 -3.42 14.91
C GLY A 255 -21.82 -4.78 14.86
N LEU A 256 -21.42 -5.23 13.65
CA LEU A 256 -20.68 -6.49 13.45
C LEU A 256 -19.17 -6.30 13.19
N GLY A 257 -18.71 -5.05 13.10
CA GLY A 257 -17.31 -4.68 12.90
C GLY A 257 -16.79 -5.13 11.54
N VAL A 258 -17.51 -4.82 10.47
CA VAL A 258 -17.07 -5.02 9.08
C VAL A 258 -16.49 -3.70 8.59
N SER A 259 -15.23 -3.70 8.17
CA SER A 259 -14.57 -2.47 7.72
C SER A 259 -15.27 -1.85 6.51
N SER A 260 -15.61 -0.56 6.59
CA SER A 260 -16.11 0.20 5.43
C SER A 260 -15.01 0.37 4.39
N TYR A 261 -15.33 0.20 3.11
CA TYR A 261 -14.41 0.55 2.02
C TYR A 261 -14.10 2.04 1.98
N TYR A 262 -15.01 2.90 2.46
CA TYR A 262 -14.74 4.32 2.60
C TYR A 262 -13.58 4.55 3.57
N ALA A 263 -13.73 4.15 4.82
CA ALA A 263 -12.69 4.33 5.84
C ALA A 263 -11.40 3.59 5.46
N LEU A 264 -11.49 2.37 4.91
CA LEU A 264 -10.33 1.60 4.49
C LEU A 264 -9.55 2.29 3.36
N ASN A 265 -10.21 2.82 2.32
CA ASN A 265 -9.52 3.55 1.25
C ASN A 265 -8.84 4.80 1.80
N ARG A 266 -9.55 5.62 2.59
CA ARG A 266 -8.98 6.85 3.17
C ARG A 266 -7.78 6.56 4.09
N ALA A 267 -7.90 5.59 4.98
CA ALA A 267 -6.81 5.17 5.86
C ALA A 267 -5.60 4.61 5.09
N LEU A 268 -5.82 3.86 4.00
CA LEU A 268 -4.73 3.38 3.15
C LEU A 268 -4.03 4.53 2.40
N LEU A 269 -4.74 5.58 2.01
CA LEU A 269 -4.14 6.77 1.39
C LEU A 269 -3.36 7.61 2.42
N PHE A 270 -3.87 7.73 3.65
CA PHE A 270 -3.16 8.37 4.76
C PHE A 270 -1.79 7.74 5.05
N LYS A 271 -1.64 6.42 4.80
CA LYS A 271 -0.32 5.77 4.86
C LYS A 271 0.72 6.46 3.98
N TRP A 272 0.35 6.89 2.77
CA TRP A 272 1.30 7.57 1.87
C TRP A 272 1.62 8.99 2.32
N VAL A 273 0.63 9.67 2.89
CA VAL A 273 0.83 10.98 3.53
C VAL A 273 1.78 10.85 4.72
N TRP A 274 1.55 9.86 5.58
CA TRP A 274 2.43 9.52 6.70
C TRP A 274 3.87 9.26 6.24
N ARG A 275 4.07 8.42 5.22
CA ARG A 275 5.40 8.13 4.67
C ARG A 275 6.09 9.36 4.09
N PHE A 276 5.33 10.29 3.51
CA PHE A 276 5.88 11.54 3.00
C PHE A 276 6.30 12.48 4.14
N ILE A 277 5.44 12.65 5.16
CA ILE A 277 5.71 13.50 6.33
C ILE A 277 6.87 12.95 7.16
N SER A 278 6.96 11.62 7.29
CA SER A 278 8.02 10.98 8.06
C SER A 278 9.42 11.23 7.49
N GLN A 279 9.52 11.75 6.25
CA GLN A 279 10.78 12.12 5.59
C GLN A 279 11.86 11.05 5.72
N ASP A 280 11.48 9.79 5.51
CA ASP A 280 12.31 8.59 5.74
C ASP A 280 13.47 8.41 4.73
N SER A 281 13.91 9.47 4.05
CA SER A 281 14.86 9.48 2.92
C SER A 281 14.52 8.51 1.78
N SER A 282 13.32 7.92 1.80
CA SER A 282 12.94 6.88 0.86
C SER A 282 12.82 7.42 -0.57
N LEU A 283 12.98 6.51 -1.54
CA LEU A 283 12.76 6.82 -2.95
C LEU A 283 11.37 7.45 -3.18
N TRP A 284 10.36 6.99 -2.44
CA TRP A 284 9.02 7.57 -2.47
C TRP A 284 9.04 9.06 -2.08
N PHE A 285 9.63 9.39 -0.93
CA PHE A 285 9.75 10.77 -0.49
C PHE A 285 10.51 11.62 -1.51
N ARG A 286 11.67 11.15 -1.98
CA ARG A 286 12.50 11.86 -2.98
C ARG A 286 11.73 12.17 -4.26
N ILE A 287 11.03 11.18 -4.82
CA ILE A 287 10.25 11.35 -6.06
C ILE A 287 9.10 12.34 -5.85
N ILE A 288 8.32 12.18 -4.79
CA ILE A 288 7.17 13.06 -4.53
C ILE A 288 7.63 14.48 -4.22
N SER A 289 8.71 14.64 -3.45
CA SER A 289 9.29 15.95 -3.15
C SER A 289 9.80 16.65 -4.41
N ALA A 290 10.46 15.92 -5.31
CA ALA A 290 10.93 16.47 -6.58
C ALA A 290 9.76 16.88 -7.50
N MET A 291 8.68 16.09 -7.55
CA MET A 291 7.54 16.36 -8.44
C MET A 291 6.55 17.39 -7.90
N HIS A 292 6.32 17.40 -6.60
CA HIS A 292 5.23 18.15 -5.96
C HIS A 292 5.70 19.17 -4.93
N GLY A 293 7.00 19.20 -4.63
CA GLY A 293 7.61 20.09 -3.65
C GLY A 293 7.85 19.43 -2.29
N PRO A 294 8.69 20.04 -1.43
CA PRO A 294 9.19 19.42 -0.20
C PRO A 294 8.14 19.33 0.92
N SER A 295 6.98 19.97 0.76
CA SER A 295 5.93 20.00 1.78
C SER A 295 4.54 19.72 1.23
N ILE A 296 3.63 19.26 2.10
CA ILE A 296 2.22 19.01 1.78
C ILE A 296 1.48 20.29 1.37
N GLN A 297 1.86 21.44 1.92
CA GLN A 297 1.23 22.72 1.57
C GLN A 297 1.69 23.26 0.20
N THR A 298 2.75 22.69 -0.39
CA THR A 298 3.24 23.12 -1.69
C THR A 298 2.20 22.82 -2.77
N ARG A 299 1.87 23.84 -3.58
CA ARG A 299 0.94 23.66 -4.70
C ARG A 299 1.60 22.80 -5.77
N SER A 300 1.04 21.62 -6.00
CA SER A 300 1.49 20.73 -7.06
C SER A 300 1.39 21.41 -8.44
N PRO A 301 2.48 21.45 -9.23
CA PRO A 301 2.44 21.98 -10.60
C PRO A 301 1.61 21.08 -11.53
N PHE A 302 1.48 19.80 -11.20
CA PHE A 302 0.70 18.84 -11.98
C PHE A 302 -0.80 18.94 -11.66
N LYS A 303 -1.61 19.23 -12.70
CA LYS A 303 -3.06 19.32 -12.59
C LYS A 303 -3.72 17.97 -12.27
N PHE A 304 -3.21 16.89 -12.84
CA PHE A 304 -3.75 15.53 -12.67
C PHE A 304 -2.67 14.61 -12.09
N SER A 305 -2.72 14.35 -10.78
CA SER A 305 -1.81 13.40 -10.13
C SER A 305 -2.50 12.65 -9.00
N ASN A 306 -2.11 11.40 -8.80
CA ASN A 306 -2.63 10.58 -7.70
C ASN A 306 -2.27 11.20 -6.34
N TRP A 307 -1.10 11.83 -6.23
CA TRP A 307 -0.68 12.55 -5.03
C TRP A 307 -1.62 13.72 -4.71
N ARG A 308 -2.00 14.51 -5.71
CA ARG A 308 -2.96 15.59 -5.55
C ARG A 308 -4.32 15.08 -5.09
N ASP A 309 -4.78 13.93 -5.61
CA ASP A 309 -6.02 13.30 -5.17
C ASP A 309 -5.96 12.84 -3.70
N ILE A 310 -4.79 12.35 -3.25
CA ILE A 310 -4.53 11.98 -1.85
C ILE A 310 -4.56 13.22 -0.95
N ILE A 311 -3.87 14.30 -1.32
CA ILE A 311 -3.86 15.54 -0.52
C ILE A 311 -5.25 16.20 -0.51
N SER A 312 -5.98 16.16 -1.64
CA SER A 312 -7.38 16.59 -1.71
C SER A 312 -8.28 15.80 -0.74
N VAL A 313 -8.00 14.51 -0.52
CA VAL A 313 -8.73 13.72 0.46
C VAL A 313 -8.47 14.22 1.88
N VAL A 314 -7.22 14.54 2.23
CA VAL A 314 -6.86 15.10 3.55
C VAL A 314 -7.60 16.42 3.79
N SER A 315 -7.58 17.34 2.81
CA SER A 315 -8.26 18.63 2.96
C SER A 315 -9.79 18.49 3.02
N THR A 316 -10.37 17.60 2.21
CA THR A 316 -11.82 17.34 2.25
C THR A 316 -12.25 16.77 3.60
N LEU A 317 -11.46 15.85 4.18
CA LEU A 317 -11.76 15.26 5.48
C LEU A 317 -11.58 16.26 6.62
N LYS A 318 -10.58 17.14 6.54
CA LYS A 318 -10.42 18.24 7.49
C LYS A 318 -11.67 19.12 7.55
N ASN A 319 -12.25 19.46 6.39
CA ASN A 319 -13.52 20.21 6.31
C ASN A 319 -14.73 19.43 6.87
N GLN A 320 -14.63 18.09 6.98
CA GLN A 320 -15.64 17.23 7.61
C GLN A 320 -15.39 17.00 9.11
N GLY A 321 -14.44 17.73 9.70
CA GLY A 321 -14.06 17.63 11.10
C GLY A 321 -13.16 16.43 11.42
N VAL A 322 -12.44 15.90 10.42
CA VAL A 322 -11.42 14.86 10.58
C VAL A 322 -10.08 15.44 10.16
N ASP A 323 -9.36 16.03 11.10
CA ASP A 323 -8.00 16.51 10.85
C ASP A 323 -6.99 15.36 11.04
N PHE A 324 -6.56 14.76 9.92
CA PHE A 324 -5.55 13.70 9.95
C PHE A 324 -4.19 14.23 10.44
N LEU A 325 -3.83 15.47 10.06
CA LEU A 325 -2.50 16.01 10.31
C LEU A 325 -2.32 16.40 11.79
N SER A 326 -3.39 16.73 12.51
CA SER A 326 -3.31 17.00 13.95
C SER A 326 -2.88 15.78 14.78
N HIS A 327 -3.08 14.58 14.25
CA HIS A 327 -2.66 13.32 14.87
C HIS A 327 -1.23 12.91 14.50
N CYS A 328 -0.61 13.58 13.52
CA CYS A 328 0.80 13.45 13.19
C CYS A 328 1.58 14.48 14.02
N LYS A 329 2.21 14.05 15.10
CA LYS A 329 3.00 14.92 15.97
C LYS A 329 4.48 14.64 15.76
N ARG A 330 5.31 15.67 15.80
CA ARG A 330 6.76 15.48 15.83
C ARG A 330 7.17 15.17 17.26
N ARG A 331 7.74 13.99 17.49
CA ARG A 331 8.39 13.65 18.75
C ARG A 331 9.86 14.00 18.61
N VAL A 332 10.25 14.90 19.50
CA VAL A 332 11.57 15.47 19.58
C VAL A 332 12.53 14.42 20.13
N GLY A 333 13.67 14.26 19.46
CA GLY A 333 14.70 13.28 19.74
C GLY A 333 16.05 13.96 19.89
N SER A 334 16.90 13.88 18.86
CA SER A 334 18.25 14.47 18.83
C SER A 334 18.22 15.98 18.67
N CYS A 335 17.09 16.56 18.26
CA CYS A 335 16.85 18.01 18.22
C CYS A 335 17.73 18.82 17.28
N LEU A 336 18.53 18.17 16.43
CA LEU A 336 19.53 18.83 15.58
C LEU A 336 18.91 19.73 14.50
N HIS A 337 17.66 19.47 14.11
CA HIS A 337 16.94 20.18 13.06
C HIS A 337 15.63 20.82 13.54
N THR A 338 15.45 20.93 14.86
CA THR A 338 14.26 21.50 15.48
C THR A 338 14.63 22.85 16.11
N PHE A 339 13.96 23.94 15.72
CA PHE A 339 14.22 25.28 16.24
C PHE A 339 13.63 25.46 17.64
N PHE A 340 14.44 25.93 18.59
CA PHE A 340 14.04 26.05 20.00
C PHE A 340 12.87 27.02 20.21
N TRP A 341 12.85 28.14 19.49
CA TRP A 341 11.84 29.18 19.69
C TRP A 341 10.65 29.05 18.75
N LYS A 342 10.90 28.70 17.49
CA LYS A 342 9.92 28.82 16.40
C LYS A 342 9.09 27.56 16.18
N ASP A 343 9.61 26.40 16.58
CA ASP A 343 8.91 25.15 16.37
C ASP A 343 8.04 24.74 17.55
N LYS A 344 6.97 23.99 17.27
CA LYS A 344 6.13 23.32 18.27
C LYS A 344 6.76 22.00 18.67
N TRP A 345 7.80 22.08 19.48
CA TRP A 345 8.56 20.90 19.91
C TRP A 345 8.19 20.48 21.35
N LEU A 346 7.68 21.40 22.16
CA LEU A 346 7.13 21.13 23.48
C LEU A 346 5.78 21.84 23.68
N GLY A 347 4.68 21.07 23.66
CA GLY A 347 3.32 21.59 23.73
C GLY A 347 2.71 21.94 22.36
N ASP A 348 1.55 22.61 22.37
CA ASP A 348 0.78 22.93 21.15
C ASP A 348 1.11 24.32 20.55
N VAL A 349 1.94 25.10 21.24
CA VAL A 349 2.29 26.49 20.92
C VAL A 349 3.81 26.66 20.92
N PRO A 350 4.42 27.40 19.97
CA PRO A 350 5.85 27.64 19.96
C PRO A 350 6.30 28.49 21.15
N PHE A 351 7.55 28.33 21.59
CA PHE A 351 8.09 29.10 22.72
C PHE A 351 8.20 30.59 22.45
N CYS A 352 8.36 31.03 21.19
CA CYS A 352 8.34 32.46 20.87
C CYS A 352 6.99 33.13 21.15
N GLU A 353 5.89 32.37 21.11
CA GLU A 353 4.55 32.86 21.43
C GLU A 353 4.25 32.74 22.93
N LEU A 354 4.72 31.67 23.59
CA LEU A 354 4.53 31.46 25.04
C LEU A 354 5.42 32.38 25.90
N PHE A 355 6.66 32.62 25.47
CA PHE A 355 7.67 33.37 26.20
C PHE A 355 8.26 34.52 25.35
N PRO A 356 7.43 35.48 24.90
CA PRO A 356 7.85 36.50 23.95
C PRO A 356 8.94 37.44 24.49
N ARG A 357 9.01 37.64 25.82
CA ARG A 357 10.04 38.49 26.44
C ARG A 357 11.39 37.80 26.44
N LEU A 358 11.44 36.51 26.75
CA LEU A 358 12.67 35.72 26.62
C LEU A 358 13.12 35.60 25.16
N PHE A 359 12.19 35.36 24.24
CA PHE A 359 12.51 35.31 22.80
C PHE A 359 13.09 36.63 22.28
N ALA A 360 12.65 37.78 22.80
CA ALA A 360 13.21 39.08 22.44
C ALA A 360 14.65 39.27 22.95
N LEU A 361 15.01 38.64 24.09
CA LEU A 361 16.36 38.67 24.67
C LEU A 361 17.35 37.76 23.94
N GLU A 362 16.86 36.81 23.15
CA GLU A 362 17.69 35.86 22.44
C GLU A 362 18.59 36.53 21.40
N ASN A 363 19.88 36.15 21.39
CA ASN A 363 20.80 36.55 20.32
C ASN A 363 20.52 35.77 19.04
N ASP A 364 20.50 34.44 19.15
CA ASP A 364 20.24 33.52 18.05
C ASP A 364 18.79 33.00 18.09
N LYS A 365 17.91 33.66 17.34
CA LYS A 365 16.48 33.31 17.25
C LYS A 365 16.23 32.03 16.46
N ASP A 366 17.24 31.54 15.75
CA ASP A 366 17.20 30.34 14.91
C ASP A 366 18.06 29.22 15.55
N CYS A 367 18.35 29.31 16.86
CA CYS A 367 19.05 28.27 17.58
C CYS A 367 18.22 26.97 17.59
N THR A 368 18.91 25.83 17.43
CA THR A 368 18.26 24.52 17.52
C THR A 368 18.11 24.09 18.97
N VAL A 369 17.17 23.19 19.25
CA VAL A 369 16.97 22.66 20.61
C VAL A 369 18.24 21.92 21.07
N ALA A 370 18.93 21.21 20.17
CA ALA A 370 20.15 20.49 20.50
C ALA A 370 21.26 21.42 21.00
N THR A 371 21.51 22.54 20.29
CA THR A 371 22.56 23.48 20.70
C THR A 371 22.17 24.24 21.96
N LYS A 372 20.90 24.66 22.05
CA LYS A 372 20.38 25.40 23.19
C LYS A 372 20.34 24.59 24.49
N MET A 373 20.22 23.26 24.40
CA MET A 373 20.15 22.35 25.56
C MET A 373 21.49 21.78 26.01
N GLN A 374 22.59 22.06 25.30
CA GLN A 374 23.94 21.63 25.70
C GLN A 374 24.52 22.42 26.89
N GLY A 375 23.95 23.58 27.22
CA GLY A 375 24.40 24.44 28.32
C GLY A 375 23.25 25.18 28.98
N ASP A 376 23.58 26.16 29.84
CA ASP A 376 22.57 27.02 30.44
C ASP A 376 21.89 27.86 29.35
N ILE A 377 20.55 27.75 29.26
CA ILE A 377 19.72 28.49 28.31
C ILE A 377 19.92 30.00 28.39
N GLN A 378 20.36 30.52 29.54
CA GLN A 378 20.57 31.96 29.71
C GLN A 378 21.82 32.48 29.00
N LEU A 379 22.78 31.60 28.66
CA LEU A 379 24.07 31.99 28.09
C LEU A 379 23.95 32.66 26.71
N SER A 380 22.94 32.29 25.92
CA SER A 380 22.74 32.88 24.60
C SER A 380 21.92 34.17 24.63
N PHE A 381 21.39 34.57 25.80
CA PHE A 381 20.68 35.85 25.93
C PHE A 381 21.65 37.03 25.83
N ARG A 382 21.18 38.14 25.24
CA ARG A 382 21.92 39.41 25.10
C ARG A 382 22.38 39.99 26.43
N ARG A 383 21.66 39.66 27.50
CA ARG A 383 21.88 40.10 28.87
C ARG A 383 21.19 39.14 29.83
N GLN A 384 21.50 39.25 31.11
CA GLN A 384 20.75 38.55 32.15
C GLN A 384 19.27 38.99 32.20
N VAL A 385 18.45 38.03 32.63
CA VAL A 385 16.99 38.18 32.81
C VAL A 385 16.73 39.19 33.93
N ARG A 386 15.85 40.17 33.68
CA ARG A 386 15.53 41.27 34.60
C ARG A 386 14.03 41.48 34.71
N GLY A 387 13.61 41.92 35.89
CA GLY A 387 12.21 42.22 36.16
C GLY A 387 11.36 40.96 36.35
N VAL A 388 10.16 41.17 36.90
CA VAL A 388 9.28 40.10 37.37
C VAL A 388 8.77 39.22 36.23
N ILE A 389 8.47 39.82 35.08
CA ILE A 389 7.87 39.12 33.93
C ILE A 389 8.90 38.23 33.21
N GLU A 390 10.12 38.72 32.99
CA GLU A 390 11.16 37.90 32.36
C GLU A 390 11.54 36.73 33.29
N ALA A 391 11.64 36.98 34.61
CA ALA A 391 11.90 35.95 35.61
C ALA A 391 10.80 34.89 35.68
N SER A 392 9.51 35.28 35.64
CA SER A 392 8.41 34.33 35.65
C SER A 392 8.37 33.45 34.40
N GLN A 393 8.69 34.01 33.23
CA GLN A 393 8.82 33.25 32.00
C GLN A 393 9.99 32.27 32.06
N LEU A 394 11.11 32.68 32.67
CA LEU A 394 12.30 31.84 32.83
C LEU A 394 12.04 30.64 33.73
N VAL A 395 11.35 30.83 34.86
CA VAL A 395 10.96 29.71 35.74
C VAL A 395 10.05 28.74 34.99
N SER A 396 9.05 29.28 34.28
CA SER A 396 8.08 28.46 33.55
C SER A 396 8.72 27.63 32.44
N ILE A 397 9.65 28.20 31.66
CA ILE A 397 10.35 27.44 30.61
C ILE A 397 11.30 26.39 31.21
N LEU A 398 12.00 26.72 32.31
CA LEU A 398 12.88 25.75 32.98
C LEU A 398 12.11 24.55 33.54
N ASP A 399 10.93 24.77 34.13
CA ASP A 399 10.08 23.69 34.63
C ASP A 399 9.55 22.78 33.51
N LEU A 400 9.20 23.36 32.36
CA LEU A 400 8.82 22.59 31.17
C LEU A 400 9.99 21.74 30.63
N LEU A 401 11.20 22.31 30.62
CA LEU A 401 12.41 21.64 30.14
C LEU A 401 12.91 20.54 31.07
N ARG A 402 12.74 20.69 32.39
CA ARG A 402 13.12 19.69 33.41
C ARG A 402 12.50 18.31 33.19
N LEU A 403 11.33 18.25 32.58
CA LEU A 403 10.61 17.00 32.32
C LEU A 403 11.04 16.30 31.02
N GLN A 404 12.00 16.86 30.27
CA GLN A 404 12.42 16.31 28.98
C GLN A 404 13.72 15.52 29.09
N VAL A 405 13.69 14.29 28.55
CA VAL A 405 14.88 13.47 28.34
C VAL A 405 15.25 13.57 26.87
N MET A 406 16.34 14.27 26.58
CA MET A 406 16.95 14.28 25.25
C MET A 406 17.45 12.88 24.93
N SER A 407 17.08 12.35 23.76
CA SER A 407 17.54 11.02 23.33
C SER A 407 18.51 11.17 22.17
N ASN A 408 19.49 10.27 22.07
CA ASN A 408 20.39 10.19 20.90
C ASN A 408 19.70 9.68 19.62
N VAL A 409 18.37 9.55 19.63
CA VAL A 409 17.57 9.09 18.48
C VAL A 409 17.05 10.31 17.73
N ASP A 410 17.10 10.31 16.41
CA ASP A 410 16.62 11.43 15.60
C ASP A 410 15.15 11.78 15.84
N ASP A 411 14.83 13.05 15.59
CA ASP A 411 13.47 13.58 15.60
C ASP A 411 12.59 12.70 14.70
N ARG A 412 11.47 12.20 15.25
CA ARG A 412 10.60 11.26 14.55
C ARG A 412 9.15 11.68 14.59
N TRP A 413 8.44 11.41 13.51
CA TRP A 413 7.00 11.57 13.49
C TRP A 413 6.32 10.46 14.27
N VAL A 414 5.32 10.85 15.04
CA VAL A 414 4.58 10.00 15.97
C VAL A 414 3.08 10.14 15.73
N TRP A 415 2.42 9.00 15.71
CA TRP A 415 0.98 8.87 15.57
C TRP A 415 0.31 8.73 16.93
N ASP A 416 -0.58 9.65 17.30
CA ASP A 416 -1.08 9.74 18.67
C ASP A 416 -2.35 8.91 18.99
N LEU A 417 -2.99 8.28 17.99
CA LEU A 417 -4.25 7.54 18.22
C LEU A 417 -4.12 6.20 18.96
N ASN A 418 -2.92 5.63 19.07
CA ASN A 418 -2.72 4.28 19.63
C ASN A 418 -1.75 4.21 20.80
N GLY A 419 -1.18 5.34 21.25
CA GLY A 419 -0.19 5.40 22.33
C GLY A 419 1.20 4.85 21.98
N GLU A 420 1.31 3.96 20.99
CA GLU A 420 2.59 3.39 20.54
C GLU A 420 3.41 4.34 19.66
N GLY A 421 2.77 5.36 19.08
CA GLY A 421 3.44 6.33 18.21
C GLY A 421 3.66 5.85 16.78
N VAL A 422 3.22 4.63 16.44
CA VAL A 422 3.41 4.04 15.10
C VAL A 422 2.13 4.18 14.29
N PHE A 423 2.22 4.68 13.06
CA PHE A 423 1.07 4.74 12.17
C PHE A 423 0.59 3.34 11.77
N ARG A 424 -0.68 3.04 12.06
CA ARG A 424 -1.35 1.82 11.59
C ARG A 424 -2.60 2.21 10.80
N VAL A 425 -2.74 1.61 9.62
CA VAL A 425 -3.94 1.78 8.77
C VAL A 425 -5.22 1.37 9.52
N LYS A 426 -5.12 0.38 10.41
CA LYS A 426 -6.23 -0.05 11.26
C LYS A 426 -6.76 1.09 12.14
N ASP A 427 -5.88 1.82 12.81
CA ASP A 427 -6.27 2.86 13.77
C ASP A 427 -6.88 4.06 13.05
N ALA A 428 -6.29 4.48 11.93
CA ALA A 428 -6.86 5.52 11.08
C ALA A 428 -8.23 5.11 10.50
N ARG A 429 -8.40 3.84 10.13
CA ARG A 429 -9.69 3.32 9.66
C ARG A 429 -10.72 3.34 10.77
N ASP A 430 -10.38 2.82 11.95
CA ASP A 430 -11.29 2.74 13.09
C ASP A 430 -11.73 4.17 13.47
N PHE A 431 -10.82 5.13 13.55
CA PHE A 431 -11.14 6.55 13.75
C PHE A 431 -12.15 7.11 12.74
N LEU A 432 -11.97 6.83 11.44
CA LEU A 432 -12.89 7.26 10.39
C LEU A 432 -14.25 6.56 10.48
N ASP A 433 -14.27 5.24 10.66
CA ASP A 433 -15.51 4.48 10.82
C ASP A 433 -16.30 4.98 12.03
N GLU A 434 -15.62 5.31 13.13
CA GLU A 434 -16.24 5.89 14.32
C GLU A 434 -16.80 7.29 14.11
N ARG A 435 -16.23 8.08 13.20
CA ARG A 435 -16.76 9.41 12.88
C ARG A 435 -18.01 9.33 12.01
N PHE A 436 -18.04 8.42 11.04
CA PHE A 436 -19.05 8.42 9.96
C PHE A 436 -20.14 7.34 10.07
N LEU A 437 -19.93 6.29 10.88
CA LEU A 437 -20.92 5.24 11.09
C LEU A 437 -21.80 5.53 12.32
N PRO A 438 -23.03 5.00 12.37
CA PRO A 438 -23.91 5.18 13.52
C PRO A 438 -23.28 4.59 14.78
N LYS A 439 -23.48 5.27 15.91
CA LYS A 439 -23.10 4.81 17.24
C LYS A 439 -24.35 4.52 18.05
N ASP A 440 -24.38 3.34 18.65
CA ASP A 440 -25.35 3.00 19.69
C ASP A 440 -24.61 2.87 21.01
N ASP A 441 -25.31 3.14 22.11
CA ASP A 441 -24.76 3.06 23.47
C ASP A 441 -24.53 1.60 23.90
N ALA A 442 -25.31 0.67 23.34
CA ALA A 442 -25.19 -0.75 23.64
C ALA A 442 -24.22 -1.47 22.69
N ALA A 443 -23.18 -2.08 23.26
CA ALA A 443 -22.25 -2.92 22.53
C ALA A 443 -22.89 -4.25 22.10
N THR A 444 -22.49 -4.76 20.94
CA THR A 444 -22.86 -6.10 20.48
C THR A 444 -22.22 -7.15 21.37
N ARG A 445 -23.03 -7.83 22.18
CA ARG A 445 -22.60 -9.04 22.89
C ARG A 445 -22.18 -10.11 21.88
N TRP A 446 -20.98 -10.65 22.06
CA TRP A 446 -20.43 -11.67 21.19
C TRP A 446 -19.78 -12.78 22.01
N VAL A 447 -20.40 -13.96 22.01
CA VAL A 447 -19.95 -15.12 22.79
C VAL A 447 -19.05 -15.98 21.92
N LYS A 448 -17.78 -16.16 22.32
CA LYS A 448 -16.77 -16.89 21.54
C LYS A 448 -17.09 -18.38 21.38
N TYR A 449 -17.72 -19.00 22.38
CA TYR A 449 -18.02 -20.43 22.42
C TYR A 449 -19.23 -20.84 21.58
N ILE A 450 -20.01 -19.88 21.09
CA ILE A 450 -21.24 -20.13 20.33
C ILE A 450 -20.97 -19.95 18.83
N PRO A 451 -21.54 -20.78 17.94
CA PRO A 451 -21.42 -20.60 16.50
C PRO A 451 -21.78 -19.18 16.03
N ILE A 452 -20.98 -18.64 15.10
CA ILE A 452 -21.15 -17.27 14.55
C ILE A 452 -22.58 -17.00 14.07
N LYS A 453 -23.24 -18.00 13.46
CA LYS A 453 -24.63 -17.88 12.99
C LYS A 453 -25.63 -17.55 14.12
N VAL A 454 -25.41 -18.11 15.32
CA VAL A 454 -26.27 -17.89 16.49
C VAL A 454 -26.00 -16.52 17.10
N ASN A 455 -24.73 -16.11 17.21
CA ASN A 455 -24.38 -14.74 17.61
C ASN A 455 -25.05 -13.68 16.73
N ILE A 456 -25.04 -13.88 15.40
CA ILE A 456 -25.70 -12.96 14.46
C ILE A 456 -27.23 -13.00 14.61
N PHE A 457 -27.80 -14.17 14.88
CA PHE A 457 -29.24 -14.29 15.14
C PHE A 457 -29.64 -13.54 16.42
N ALA A 458 -28.92 -13.74 17.54
CA ALA A 458 -29.15 -13.03 18.79
C ALA A 458 -29.00 -11.51 18.62
N TRP A 459 -28.00 -11.06 17.85
CA TRP A 459 -27.83 -9.65 17.49
C TRP A 459 -29.01 -9.09 16.68
N LYS A 460 -29.55 -9.85 15.72
CA LYS A 460 -30.75 -9.45 14.97
C LYS A 460 -32.00 -9.40 15.85
N LEU A 461 -32.13 -10.35 16.77
CA LEU A 461 -33.23 -10.43 17.73
C LEU A 461 -33.23 -9.20 18.65
N TYR A 462 -32.06 -8.84 19.20
CA TYR A 462 -31.89 -7.65 20.03
C TYR A 462 -32.33 -6.36 19.33
N LEU A 463 -32.13 -6.26 18.01
CA LEU A 463 -32.53 -5.10 17.23
C LEU A 463 -33.99 -5.12 16.78
N ASP A 464 -34.76 -6.16 17.11
CA ASP A 464 -36.10 -6.44 16.57
C ASP A 464 -36.09 -6.42 15.02
N ARG A 465 -35.12 -7.12 14.42
CA ARG A 465 -34.90 -7.18 12.95
C ARG A 465 -34.89 -8.62 12.43
N ILE A 466 -35.84 -9.40 12.92
CA ILE A 466 -36.13 -10.76 12.46
C ILE A 466 -37.48 -10.81 11.74
N PRO A 467 -37.70 -11.77 10.82
CA PRO A 467 -38.94 -11.90 10.06
C PRO A 467 -40.08 -12.48 10.92
N THR A 468 -40.53 -11.73 11.92
CA THR A 468 -41.76 -12.04 12.66
C THR A 468 -42.97 -11.50 11.90
N GLN A 469 -44.16 -12.06 12.15
CA GLN A 469 -45.41 -11.58 11.56
C GLN A 469 -45.59 -10.07 11.79
N SER A 470 -45.37 -9.60 13.02
CA SER A 470 -45.44 -8.17 13.36
C SER A 470 -44.49 -7.30 12.53
N ASN A 471 -43.25 -7.76 12.30
CA ASN A 471 -42.26 -7.02 11.53
C ASN A 471 -42.47 -7.08 10.02
N LEU A 472 -43.11 -8.13 9.51
CA LEU A 472 -43.53 -8.24 8.11
C LEU A 472 -44.66 -7.25 7.82
N VAL A 473 -45.71 -7.24 8.66
CA VAL A 473 -46.84 -6.30 8.57
C VAL A 473 -46.36 -4.85 8.64
N ARG A 474 -45.45 -4.51 9.58
CA ARG A 474 -44.85 -3.15 9.67
C ARG A 474 -44.12 -2.71 8.38
N ARG A 475 -43.71 -3.66 7.52
CA ARG A 475 -43.00 -3.40 6.26
C ARG A 475 -43.88 -3.56 5.01
N GLY A 476 -45.18 -3.82 5.18
CA GLY A 476 -46.11 -3.99 4.07
C GLY A 476 -45.86 -5.26 3.25
N VAL A 477 -45.36 -6.33 3.89
CA VAL A 477 -45.25 -7.69 3.34
C VAL A 477 -46.24 -8.56 4.09
#